data_AF-A0A9E1UNN4-F1
#
_entry.id   AF-A0A9E1UNN4-F1
#
_cell.length_a   1.000
_cell.length_b   1.000
_cell.length_c   1.000
_cell.angle_alpha   90.00
_cell.angle_beta   90.00
_cell.angle_gamma   90.00
#
_symmetry.space_group_name_H-M   'P 1'
#
loop_
_entity.id
_entity.type
_entity.pdbx_description
1 polymer ?
#
loop_
_entity_poly.entity_id
_entity_poly.type
_entity_poly.pdbx_seq_one_letter_code
_entity_poly.pdbx_strand_id
1 'polypeptide(L)' 'MTKDEKTAIMRDFARNDKDVGSPEVQIAVLTARVSELT' A
#
# COMPACT_ATOMS: atom_id res chain seq x y z
N MET A 1 5.32 -7.08 6.96
CA MET A 1 5.24 -5.74 6.39
C MET A 1 5.36 -4.82 7.58
N THR A 2 6.45 -4.08 7.65
CA THR A 2 6.63 -3.09 8.71
C THR A 2 5.66 -1.93 8.51
N LYS A 3 5.37 -1.16 9.57
CA LYS A 3 4.50 0.02 9.45
C LYS A 3 5.06 1.03 8.44
N ASP A 4 6.38 1.14 8.36
CA ASP A 4 7.06 2.06 7.46
C ASP A 4 6.93 1.64 5.98
N GLU A 5 7.09 0.36 5.67
CA GLU A 5 6.86 -0.16 4.31
C GLU A 5 5.40 0.03 3.87
N LYS A 6 4.45 -0.22 4.77
CA LYS A 6 3.03 0.03 4.47
C LYS A 6 2.77 1.50 4.13
N THR A 7 3.35 2.42 4.90
CA THR A 7 3.22 3.86 4.66
C THR A 7 3.95 4.30 3.40
N ALA A 8 5.07 3.70 3.05
CA ALA A 8 5.77 3.93 1.79
C ALA A 8 4.92 3.50 0.59
N ILE A 9 4.41 2.27 0.59
CA ILE A 9 3.51 1.75 -0.46
C ILE A 9 2.24 2.59 -0.57
N MET A 10 1.68 3.03 0.55
CA MET A 10 0.51 3.93 0.52
C MET A 10 0.84 5.26 -0.14
N ARG A 11 2.02 5.84 0.08
CA ARG A 11 2.43 7.10 -0.55
C ARG A 11 2.75 6.95 -2.04
N ASP A 12 3.39 5.85 -2.42
CA ASP A 12 3.80 5.61 -3.81
C ASP A 12 2.61 5.38 -4.74
N PHE A 13 1.53 4.78 -4.22
CA PHE A 13 0.32 4.46 -4.99
C PHE A 13 -0.86 5.39 -4.70
N ALA A 14 -0.74 6.32 -3.76
CA ALA A 14 -1.76 7.33 -3.48
C ALA A 14 -1.85 8.33 -4.64
N ARG A 15 -3.07 8.59 -5.13
CA ARG A 15 -3.27 9.64 -6.14
C ARG A 15 -3.12 11.05 -5.55
N ASN A 16 -3.50 11.22 -4.29
CA ASN A 16 -3.40 12.46 -3.52
C ASN A 16 -2.89 12.16 -2.11
N ASP A 17 -2.34 13.13 -1.39
CA ASP A 17 -1.82 12.98 0.00
C ASP A 17 -2.85 12.44 1.02
N LYS A 18 -4.14 12.51 0.72
CA LYS A 18 -5.23 11.96 1.56
C LYS A 18 -5.84 10.66 1.00
N ASP A 19 -5.24 10.12 -0.05
CA ASP A 19 -5.75 8.93 -0.72
C ASP A 19 -5.31 7.66 0.01
N VAL A 20 -6.01 7.36 1.10
CA VAL A 20 -5.80 6.19 1.95
C VAL A 20 -6.77 5.04 1.63
N GLY A 21 -7.69 5.26 0.69
CA GLY A 21 -8.85 4.39 0.48
C GLY A 21 -9.08 3.96 -0.97
N SER A 22 -8.34 4.51 -1.94
CA SER A 22 -8.55 4.14 -3.33
C SER A 22 -8.24 2.66 -3.59
N PRO A 23 -8.96 2.03 -4.54
CA PRO A 23 -8.76 0.64 -4.91
C PRO A 23 -7.29 0.32 -5.23
N GLU A 24 -6.57 1.25 -5.86
CA GLU A 24 -5.18 1.09 -6.26
C GLU A 24 -4.24 0.95 -5.04
N VAL A 25 -4.42 1.78 -4.02
CA VAL A 25 -3.64 1.72 -2.77
C VAL A 25 -3.92 0.42 -2.00
N GLN A 26 -5.19 0.00 -1.94
CA GLN A 26 -5.55 -1.25 -1.29
C GLN A 26 -4.96 -2.47 -2.01
N ILE A 27 -5.00 -2.49 -3.34
CA ILE A 27 -4.41 -3.55 -4.15
C ILE A 27 -2.89 -3.59 -3.95
N ALA A 28 -2.20 -2.44 -3.92
CA ALA A 28 -0.76 -2.39 -3.70
C ALA A 28 -0.38 -2.99 -2.32
N VAL A 29 -1.11 -2.62 -1.27
CA VAL A 29 -0.88 -3.14 0.09
C VAL A 29 -1.19 -4.64 0.18
N LEU A 30 -2.29 -5.10 -0.43
CA LEU A 30 -2.66 -6.52 -0.47
C LEU A 30 -1.64 -7.34 -1.26
N THR A 31 -1.17 -6.83 -2.41
CA THR A 31 -0.17 -7.48 -3.25
C THR A 31 1.16 -7.60 -2.51
N ALA A 32 1.62 -6.54 -1.87
CA ALA A 32 2.83 -6.57 -1.05
C ALA A 32 2.72 -7.60 0.08
N ARG A 33 1.55 -7.68 0.73
CA ARG A 33 1.31 -8.67 1.78
C ARG A 33 1.29 -10.11 1.26
N VAL A 34 0.74 -10.34 0.07
CA VAL A 34 0.79 -11.65 -0.60
C VAL A 34 2.23 -12.04 -0.91
N SER A 35 3.01 -11.12 -1.49
CA SER A 35 4.42 -11.35 -1.81
C SER A 35 5.31 -11.61 -0.60
N GLU A 36 4.92 -11.16 0.59
CA GLU A 36 5.65 -11.46 1.83
C GLU A 36 5.32 -12.87 2.37
N LEU A 37 4.14 -13.40 2.03
CA LEU A 37 3.63 -14.69 2.49
C LEU A 37 3.98 -15.85 1.54
N THR A 38 4.54 -15.56 0.36
CA THR A 38 4.95 -16.52 -0.66
C THR A 38 6.40 -16.31 -1.05
#